data_AF-A0A444QZY2-F1
#
_entry.id   AF-A0A444QZY2-F1
#
_cell.length_a   1.000
_cell.length_b   1.000
_cell.length_c   1.000
_cell.angle_alpha   90.00
_cell.angle_beta   90.00
_cell.angle_gamma   90.00
#
_symmetry.space_group_name_H-M   'P 1'
#
loop_
_entity.id
_entity.type
_entity.pdbx_description
1 polymer ?
#
loop_
_entity_poly.entity_id
_entity_poly.type
_entity_poly.pdbx_seq_one_letter_code
_entity_poly.pdbx_strand_id
1 'polypeptide(L)'
;MLTEQQRRELDWEKTDGLMPVIVQHAVSGEVLMLGYMNPEALDKTIESGKVTFFSRTKQRLWTKGETSGNFLNVVNIAPDCDNDTLLVLANPIGPTCHKGTSSCFGDTAHQWLFLYQLEQLLAERKSADPETSYTAKLYASGTKRIAQKVGEEGVETALAATVHDRFELTNEA
;
A
#
# COMPACT_ATOMS: atom_id res chain seq x y z
N MET A 1 16.85 -3.14 -2.42
CA MET A 1 17.67 -2.78 -1.25
C MET A 1 18.79 -1.86 -1.70
N LEU A 2 19.17 -0.89 -0.85
CA LEU A 2 20.25 0.05 -1.15
C LEU A 2 21.59 -0.68 -1.31
N THR A 3 22.37 -0.28 -2.32
CA THR A 3 23.76 -0.69 -2.47
C THR A 3 24.66 0.00 -1.45
N GLU A 4 25.89 -0.49 -1.26
CA GLU A 4 26.89 0.20 -0.44
C GLU A 4 27.23 1.59 -0.98
N GLN A 5 27.31 1.73 -2.30
CA GLN A 5 27.58 3.02 -2.94
C GLN A 5 26.47 4.03 -2.64
N GLN A 6 25.21 3.65 -2.86
CA GLN A 6 24.06 4.53 -2.59
C GLN A 6 24.02 4.98 -1.13
N ARG A 7 24.33 4.10 -0.17
CA ARG A 7 24.36 4.47 1.25
C ARG A 7 25.41 5.54 1.58
N ARG A 8 26.54 5.54 0.86
CA ARG A 8 27.60 6.56 1.03
C ARG A 8 27.25 7.88 0.37
N GLU A 9 26.40 7.86 -0.66
CA GLU A 9 25.98 9.04 -1.43
C GLU A 9 24.76 9.76 -0.83
N LEU A 10 24.12 9.19 0.21
CA LEU A 10 23.03 9.84 0.94
C LEU A 10 23.48 11.16 1.57
N ASP A 11 22.70 12.21 1.33
CA ASP A 11 23.01 13.57 1.78
C ASP A 11 22.53 13.81 3.23
N TRP A 12 23.28 13.20 4.15
CA TRP A 12 23.05 13.37 5.59
C TRP A 12 23.34 14.78 6.07
N GLU A 13 24.19 15.55 5.40
CA GLU A 13 24.50 16.92 5.80
C GLU A 13 23.33 17.86 5.49
N LYS A 14 22.78 17.80 4.26
CA LYS A 14 21.63 18.61 3.83
C LYS A 14 20.37 18.35 4.66
N THR A 15 20.24 17.15 5.21
CA THR A 15 19.09 16.72 6.03
C THR A 15 19.35 16.83 7.54
N ASP A 16 20.43 17.48 7.98
CA ASP A 16 20.82 17.63 9.40
C ASP A 16 20.91 16.27 10.14
N GLY A 17 21.39 15.24 9.45
CA GLY A 17 21.52 13.87 9.94
C GLY A 17 20.20 13.11 10.09
N LEU A 18 19.09 13.67 9.61
CA LEU A 18 17.76 13.09 9.71
C LEU A 18 17.07 13.03 8.34
N MET A 19 17.34 11.94 7.64
CA MET A 19 16.78 11.63 6.32
C MET A 19 15.25 11.52 6.40
N PRO A 20 14.48 12.31 5.62
CA PRO A 20 13.05 12.10 5.45
C PRO A 20 12.82 10.77 4.72
N VAL A 21 11.85 10.01 5.22
CA VAL A 21 11.52 8.68 4.70
C VAL A 21 10.03 8.58 4.46
N ILE A 22 9.65 8.53 3.19
CA ILE A 22 8.29 8.25 2.74
C ILE A 22 8.09 6.75 2.79
N VAL A 23 7.07 6.28 3.51
CA VAL A 23 6.70 4.86 3.50
C VAL A 23 5.42 4.68 2.70
N GLN A 24 5.50 3.83 1.69
CA GLN A 24 4.41 3.53 0.78
C GLN A 24 4.08 2.03 0.84
N HIS A 25 2.79 1.70 0.74
CA HIS A 25 2.33 0.32 0.65
C HIS A 25 2.87 -0.33 -0.62
N ALA A 26 3.60 -1.44 -0.49
CA ALA A 26 4.33 -2.04 -1.61
C ALA A 26 3.42 -2.58 -2.73
N VAL A 27 2.18 -2.97 -2.41
CA VAL A 27 1.18 -3.45 -3.38
C VAL A 27 0.27 -2.32 -3.90
N SER A 28 -0.47 -1.63 -3.02
CA SER A 28 -1.51 -0.66 -3.42
C SER A 28 -0.99 0.72 -3.83
N GLY A 29 0.27 1.04 -3.52
CA GLY A 29 0.84 2.36 -3.74
C GLY A 29 0.30 3.46 -2.80
N GLU A 30 -0.50 3.13 -1.79
CA GLU A 30 -0.95 4.09 -0.78
C GLU A 30 0.24 4.64 0.01
N VAL A 31 0.39 5.96 0.10
CA VAL A 31 1.38 6.56 1.00
C VAL A 31 0.87 6.41 2.43
N LEU A 32 1.65 5.72 3.27
CA LEU A 32 1.24 5.35 4.62
C LEU A 32 1.62 6.42 5.65
N MET A 33 2.87 6.88 5.59
CA MET A 33 3.40 7.89 6.50
C MET A 33 4.71 8.50 6.01
N LEU A 34 5.09 9.63 6.60
CA LEU A 34 6.43 10.19 6.56
C LEU A 34 7.08 10.00 7.94
N GLY A 35 8.32 9.54 7.97
CA GLY A 35 9.15 9.51 9.18
C GLY A 35 10.55 10.04 8.90
N TYR A 36 11.42 9.94 9.90
CA TYR A 36 12.80 10.38 9.80
C TYR A 36 13.73 9.28 10.32
N MET A 37 14.82 9.04 9.61
CA MET A 37 15.86 8.11 10.01
C MET A 37 17.17 8.86 10.20
N ASN A 38 17.90 8.55 11.28
CA ASN A 38 19.34 8.78 11.31
C ASN A 38 20.06 7.57 10.67
N PRO A 39 21.40 7.59 10.48
CA PRO A 39 22.12 6.46 9.90
C PRO A 39 21.87 5.12 10.61
N GLU A 40 21.85 5.13 11.95
CA GLU A 40 21.60 3.93 12.77
C GLU A 40 20.19 3.35 12.56
N ALA A 41 19.17 4.21 12.40
CA ALA A 41 17.81 3.79 12.11
C ALA A 41 17.68 3.15 10.72
N LEU A 42 18.43 3.67 9.73
CA LEU A 42 18.48 3.07 8.39
C LEU A 42 19.16 1.69 8.44
N ASP A 43 20.30 1.56 9.11
CA ASP A 43 20.99 0.28 9.26
C ASP A 43 20.10 -0.75 9.96
N LYS A 44 19.46 -0.38 11.07
CA LYS A 44 18.50 -1.24 11.77
C LYS A 44 17.33 -1.65 10.88
N THR A 45 16.85 -0.73 10.04
CA THR A 45 15.77 -1.01 9.09
C THR A 45 16.17 -2.09 8.08
N ILE A 46 17.38 -1.97 7.53
CA ILE A 46 17.94 -2.93 6.56
C ILE A 46 18.17 -4.29 7.22
N GLU A 47 18.79 -4.32 8.40
CA GLU A 47 19.12 -5.55 9.13
C GLU A 47 17.88 -6.32 9.58
N SER A 48 16.90 -5.61 10.15
CA SER A 48 15.70 -6.25 10.73
C SER A 48 14.61 -6.54 9.72
N GLY A 49 14.65 -5.91 8.54
CA GLY A 49 13.56 -5.93 7.57
C GLY A 49 12.29 -5.21 8.06
N LYS A 50 12.37 -4.40 9.12
CA LYS A 50 11.26 -3.64 9.69
C LYS A 50 11.57 -2.15 9.69
N VAL A 51 10.61 -1.31 9.34
CA VAL A 51 10.83 0.15 9.34
C VAL A 51 11.12 0.66 10.74
N THR A 52 12.33 1.20 10.93
CA THR A 52 12.80 1.81 12.17
C THR A 52 13.11 3.29 11.93
N PHE A 53 12.53 4.15 12.74
CA PHE A 53 12.77 5.60 12.70
C PHE A 53 13.63 6.05 13.88
N PHE A 54 14.12 7.28 13.81
CA PHE A 54 14.69 7.98 14.95
C PHE A 54 13.70 9.02 15.49
N SER A 55 13.34 8.90 16.77
CA SER A 55 12.46 9.86 17.42
C SER A 55 13.25 11.06 17.93
N ARG A 56 13.13 12.21 17.28
CA ARG A 56 13.73 13.47 17.73
C ARG A 56 13.34 13.85 19.15
N THR A 57 12.09 13.62 19.54
CA THR A 57 11.59 13.98 20.88
C THR A 57 12.11 13.03 21.96
N LYS A 58 12.24 11.72 21.66
CA LYS A 58 12.66 10.71 22.63
C LYS A 58 14.15 10.36 22.56
N GLN A 59 14.87 10.91 21.59
CA GLN A 59 16.31 10.68 21.35
C GLN A 59 16.68 9.19 21.33
N ARG A 60 15.88 8.39 20.62
CA ARG A 60 16.07 6.94 20.51
C ARG A 60 15.54 6.40 19.19
N LEU A 61 16.05 5.22 18.81
CA LEU A 61 15.43 4.39 17.79
C LEU A 61 14.01 3.99 18.20
N TRP A 62 13.13 3.93 17.23
CA TRP A 62 11.74 3.52 17.38
C TRP A 62 11.35 2.66 16.19
N THR A 63 11.13 1.37 16.40
CA THR A 63 10.65 0.48 15.34
C THR A 63 9.14 0.62 15.24
N LYS A 64 8.63 0.99 14.06
CA LYS A 64 7.18 1.15 13.87
C LYS A 64 6.49 -0.17 14.19
N GLY A 65 5.55 -0.15 15.13
CA GLY A 65 4.84 -1.33 15.60
C GLY A 65 5.39 -1.94 16.90
N GLU A 66 6.50 -1.45 17.46
CA GLU A 66 7.09 -2.03 18.70
C GLU A 66 6.13 -2.04 19.90
N THR A 67 5.14 -1.15 19.92
CA THR A 67 4.10 -1.10 20.98
C THR A 67 2.74 -1.60 20.48
N SER A 68 2.35 -1.29 19.23
CA SER A 68 1.01 -1.61 18.72
C SER A 68 0.91 -2.97 18.04
N GLY A 69 2.03 -3.63 17.74
CA GLY A 69 2.09 -4.80 16.86
C GLY A 69 1.99 -4.47 15.37
N ASN A 70 1.68 -3.22 15.00
CA ASN A 70 1.47 -2.82 13.62
C ASN A 70 2.79 -2.44 12.92
N PHE A 71 3.55 -3.47 12.55
CA PHE A 71 4.84 -3.35 11.88
C PHE A 71 4.72 -2.99 10.41
N LEU A 72 5.81 -2.48 9.83
CA LEU A 72 5.96 -2.25 8.40
C LEU A 72 7.15 -3.08 7.93
N ASN A 73 6.88 -4.15 7.17
CA ASN A 73 7.92 -5.04 6.64
C ASN A 73 8.49 -4.45 5.36
N VAL A 74 9.81 -4.22 5.33
CA VAL A 74 10.50 -3.60 4.20
C VAL A 74 10.48 -4.55 3.00
N VAL A 75 10.10 -4.01 1.84
CA VAL A 75 10.18 -4.69 0.54
C VAL A 75 11.30 -4.06 -0.29
N ASN A 76 11.35 -2.74 -0.35
CA ASN A 76 12.42 -2.02 -1.06
C ASN A 76 12.70 -0.66 -0.41
N ILE A 77 13.91 -0.14 -0.64
CA ILE A 77 14.35 1.19 -0.23
C ILE A 77 15.11 1.78 -1.41
N ALA A 78 14.76 3.01 -1.79
CA ALA A 78 15.43 3.74 -2.86
C ALA A 78 15.58 5.23 -2.47
N PRO A 79 16.69 5.89 -2.86
CA PRO A 79 16.81 7.33 -2.76
C PRO A 79 16.06 8.02 -3.91
N ASP A 80 15.78 9.31 -3.75
CA ASP A 80 15.46 10.19 -4.85
C ASP A 80 16.72 10.66 -5.60
N CYS A 81 16.58 11.62 -6.51
CA CYS A 81 17.63 11.96 -7.48
C CYS A 81 18.79 12.78 -6.90
N ASP A 82 18.59 13.47 -5.78
CA ASP A 82 19.61 14.24 -5.05
C ASP A 82 19.95 13.63 -3.68
N ASN A 83 19.49 12.39 -3.44
CA ASN A 83 19.85 11.56 -2.29
C ASN A 83 19.49 12.13 -0.91
N ASP A 84 18.49 13.01 -0.85
CA ASP A 84 18.05 13.66 0.39
C ASP A 84 16.69 13.16 0.89
N THR A 85 16.05 12.25 0.16
CA THR A 85 14.82 11.56 0.58
C THR A 85 14.87 10.08 0.26
N LEU A 86 14.34 9.25 1.16
CA LEU A 86 14.15 7.82 0.90
C LEU A 86 12.67 7.49 0.67
N LEU A 87 12.41 6.64 -0.33
CA LEU A 87 11.15 5.92 -0.48
C LEU A 87 11.33 4.48 0.00
N VAL A 88 10.54 4.09 1.00
CA VAL A 88 10.45 2.72 1.48
C VAL A 88 9.12 2.13 1.02
N LEU A 89 9.21 1.09 0.18
CA LEU A 89 8.07 0.22 -0.09
C LEU A 89 7.97 -0.80 1.04
N ALA A 90 6.83 -0.86 1.72
CA ALA A 90 6.62 -1.77 2.84
C ALA A 90 5.25 -2.46 2.79
N ASN A 91 5.19 -3.66 3.34
CA ASN A 91 3.94 -4.37 3.61
C ASN A 91 3.55 -4.18 5.08
N PRO A 92 2.42 -3.52 5.39
CA PRO A 92 1.97 -3.35 6.76
C PRO A 92 1.44 -4.66 7.36
N ILE A 93 1.70 -4.84 8.66
CA ILE A 93 0.98 -5.80 9.50
C ILE A 93 -0.04 -4.99 10.28
N GLY A 94 -1.34 -5.14 9.99
CA GLY A 94 -2.39 -4.34 10.63
C GLY A 94 -2.41 -2.86 10.19
N PRO A 95 -3.28 -2.02 10.78
CA PRO A 95 -3.43 -0.63 10.38
C PRO A 95 -2.20 0.22 10.75
N THR A 96 -1.68 1.01 9.81
CA THR A 96 -0.48 1.81 10.06
C THR A 96 -0.75 2.94 11.04
N CYS A 97 -1.90 3.61 10.91
CA CYS A 97 -2.24 4.79 11.70
C CYS A 97 -2.72 4.41 13.11
N HIS A 98 -2.37 5.23 14.10
CA HIS A 98 -2.79 5.05 15.49
C HIS A 98 -4.30 5.24 15.72
N LYS A 99 -5.01 5.81 14.74
CA LYS A 99 -6.48 5.94 14.74
C LYS A 99 -7.21 4.72 14.16
N GLY A 100 -6.47 3.68 13.78
CA GLY A 100 -7.04 2.47 13.16
C GLY A 100 -7.23 2.53 11.65
N THR A 101 -6.90 3.64 11.00
CA THR A 101 -6.94 3.78 9.53
C THR A 101 -5.67 3.24 8.85
N SER A 102 -5.73 3.03 7.54
CA SER A 102 -4.61 2.52 6.72
C SER A 102 -3.42 3.48 6.68
N SER A 103 -3.70 4.78 6.53
CA SER A 103 -2.71 5.86 6.35
C SER A 103 -2.90 7.00 7.36
N CYS A 104 -1.84 7.79 7.55
CA CYS A 104 -1.87 9.05 8.28
C CYS A 104 -2.57 10.20 7.52
N PHE A 105 -2.77 10.09 6.21
CA PHE A 105 -3.20 11.19 5.33
C PHE A 105 -4.73 11.28 5.11
N GLY A 106 -5.53 10.95 6.13
CA GLY A 106 -6.99 11.02 6.07
C GLY A 106 -7.58 10.14 4.97
N ASP A 107 -8.66 10.60 4.33
CA ASP A 107 -9.36 9.86 3.27
C ASP A 107 -8.82 10.14 1.86
N THR A 108 -7.69 10.85 1.75
CA THR A 108 -7.10 11.15 0.44
C THR A 108 -6.47 9.91 -0.18
N ALA A 109 -6.77 9.68 -1.45
CA ALA A 109 -6.31 8.52 -2.19
C ALA A 109 -6.01 8.89 -3.65
N HIS A 110 -5.03 8.20 -4.25
CA HIS A 110 -4.90 8.22 -5.71
C HIS A 110 -6.03 7.39 -6.33
N GLN A 111 -6.44 7.73 -7.56
CA GLN A 111 -7.63 7.16 -8.19
C GLN A 111 -7.61 5.62 -8.25
N TRP A 112 -6.44 5.02 -8.48
CA TRP A 112 -6.30 3.57 -8.63
C TRP A 112 -6.35 2.81 -7.30
N LEU A 113 -6.20 3.49 -6.16
CA LEU A 113 -6.31 2.85 -4.85
C LEU A 113 -7.72 2.28 -4.62
N PHE A 114 -8.73 2.91 -5.22
CA PHE A 114 -10.11 2.43 -5.15
C PHE A 114 -10.25 0.99 -5.66
N LEU A 115 -9.55 0.61 -6.73
CA LEU A 115 -9.63 -0.74 -7.27
C LEU A 115 -9.05 -1.78 -6.29
N TYR A 116 -7.95 -1.44 -5.62
CA TYR A 116 -7.38 -2.29 -4.56
C TYR A 116 -8.35 -2.40 -3.36
N GLN A 117 -8.94 -1.28 -2.92
CA GLN A 117 -9.91 -1.26 -1.82
C GLN A 117 -11.17 -2.07 -2.16
N LEU A 118 -11.65 -1.98 -3.41
CA LEU A 118 -12.76 -2.79 -3.90
C LEU A 118 -12.41 -4.27 -3.85
N GLU A 119 -11.23 -4.67 -4.30
CA GLU A 119 -10.76 -6.05 -4.21
C GLU A 119 -10.75 -6.56 -2.76
N GLN A 120 -10.23 -5.77 -1.81
CA GLN A 120 -10.24 -6.13 -0.38
C GLN A 120 -11.66 -6.31 0.16
N LEU A 121 -12.57 -5.39 -0.16
CA LEU A 121 -13.98 -5.49 0.24
C LEU A 121 -14.66 -6.74 -0.32
N LEU A 122 -14.38 -7.08 -1.59
CA LEU A 122 -14.92 -8.31 -2.20
C LEU A 122 -14.34 -9.56 -1.54
N ALA A 123 -13.06 -9.55 -1.15
CA ALA A 123 -12.41 -10.65 -0.44
C ALA A 123 -13.00 -10.86 0.97
N GLU A 124 -13.24 -9.78 1.72
CA GLU A 124 -13.88 -9.82 3.05
C GLU A 124 -15.27 -10.44 3.01
N ARG A 125 -16.01 -10.22 1.91
CA ARG A 125 -17.37 -10.74 1.70
C ARG A 125 -17.43 -12.21 1.29
N LYS A 126 -16.29 -12.88 1.06
CA LYS A 126 -16.25 -14.27 0.57
C LYS A 126 -16.97 -15.25 1.48
N SER A 127 -16.95 -15.02 2.78
CA SER A 127 -17.61 -15.87 3.80
C SER A 127 -18.79 -15.18 4.48
N ALA A 128 -19.25 -14.04 3.96
CA ALA A 128 -20.42 -13.34 4.51
C ALA A 128 -21.71 -14.09 4.17
N ASP A 129 -22.77 -13.82 4.94
CA ASP A 129 -24.10 -14.36 4.67
C ASP A 129 -24.58 -13.92 3.26
N PRO A 130 -25.10 -14.84 2.41
CA PRO A 130 -25.55 -14.52 1.06
C PRO A 130 -26.54 -13.36 0.95
N GLU A 131 -27.33 -13.08 2.00
CA GLU A 131 -28.32 -12.00 2.01
C GLU A 131 -27.71 -10.61 2.28
N THR A 132 -26.45 -10.54 2.69
CA THR A 132 -25.80 -9.27 3.08
C THR A 132 -25.33 -8.44 1.89
N SER A 133 -25.03 -9.06 0.75
CA SER A 133 -24.51 -8.36 -0.43
C SER A 133 -24.59 -9.19 -1.70
N TYR A 134 -24.58 -8.51 -2.85
CA TYR A 134 -24.47 -9.17 -4.16
C TYR A 134 -23.23 -10.07 -4.27
N THR A 135 -22.09 -9.62 -3.73
CA THR A 135 -20.84 -10.39 -3.72
C THR A 135 -20.97 -11.70 -2.94
N ALA A 136 -21.55 -11.65 -1.73
CA ALA A 136 -21.75 -12.84 -0.89
C ALA A 136 -22.67 -13.86 -1.58
N LYS A 137 -23.76 -13.37 -2.19
CA LYS A 137 -24.67 -14.20 -2.99
C LYS A 137 -23.98 -14.86 -4.18
N LEU A 138 -23.11 -14.13 -4.89
CA LEU A 138 -22.33 -14.69 -5.99
C LEU A 138 -21.38 -15.79 -5.50
N TYR A 139 -20.64 -15.58 -4.40
CA TYR A 139 -19.79 -16.63 -3.82
C TYR A 139 -20.57 -17.88 -3.43
N ALA A 140 -21.75 -17.73 -2.82
CA ALA A 140 -22.61 -18.85 -2.45
C ALA A 140 -23.17 -19.62 -3.66
N SER A 141 -23.30 -18.97 -4.81
CA SER A 141 -23.75 -19.60 -6.06
C SER A 141 -22.69 -20.46 -6.75
N GLY A 142 -21.44 -20.42 -6.28
CA GLY A 142 -20.34 -21.27 -6.72
C GLY A 142 -19.64 -20.81 -8.00
N THR A 143 -18.43 -21.35 -8.21
CA THR A 143 -17.50 -20.92 -9.27
C THR A 143 -18.11 -20.92 -10.67
N LYS A 144 -18.95 -21.91 -11.01
CA LYS A 144 -19.58 -22.00 -12.33
C LYS A 144 -20.44 -20.76 -12.63
N ARG A 145 -21.21 -20.27 -11.65
CA ARG A 145 -22.09 -19.10 -11.84
C ARG A 145 -21.29 -17.81 -11.95
N ILE A 146 -20.21 -17.67 -11.18
CA ILE A 146 -19.29 -16.53 -11.26
C ILE A 146 -18.58 -16.50 -12.62
N ALA A 147 -18.05 -17.65 -13.08
CA ALA A 147 -17.40 -17.76 -14.38
C ALA A 147 -18.35 -17.50 -15.54
N GLN A 148 -19.63 -17.90 -15.43
CA GLN A 148 -20.67 -17.55 -16.39
C GLN A 148 -20.80 -16.03 -16.51
N LYS A 149 -20.80 -15.29 -15.38
CA LYS A 149 -20.88 -13.83 -15.41
C LYS A 149 -19.70 -13.20 -16.13
N VAL A 150 -18.47 -13.63 -15.85
CA VAL A 150 -17.29 -13.15 -16.59
C VAL A 150 -17.43 -13.34 -18.10
N GLY A 151 -18.00 -14.47 -18.54
CA GLY A 151 -18.27 -14.74 -19.95
C GLY A 151 -19.35 -13.84 -20.57
N GLU A 152 -20.43 -13.56 -19.83
CA GLU A 152 -21.50 -12.65 -20.25
C GLU A 152 -20.97 -11.22 -20.42
N GLU A 153 -20.32 -10.68 -19.38
CA GLU A 153 -19.78 -9.31 -19.39
C GLU A 153 -18.73 -9.14 -20.49
N GLY A 154 -17.85 -10.14 -20.71
CA GLY A 154 -16.86 -10.07 -21.80
C GLY A 154 -17.47 -10.00 -23.21
N VAL A 155 -18.65 -10.59 -23.43
CA VAL A 155 -19.40 -10.45 -24.68
C VAL A 155 -20.03 -9.06 -24.76
N GLU A 156 -20.63 -8.57 -23.67
CA GLU A 156 -21.26 -7.25 -23.58
C GLU A 156 -20.23 -6.12 -23.81
N THR A 157 -19.06 -6.17 -23.15
CA THR A 157 -17.94 -5.25 -23.39
C THR A 157 -17.55 -5.21 -24.88
N ALA A 158 -17.40 -6.38 -25.51
CA ALA A 158 -16.97 -6.47 -26.91
C ALA A 158 -18.01 -5.92 -27.88
N LEU A 159 -19.30 -6.17 -27.63
CA LEU A 159 -20.40 -5.66 -28.43
C LEU A 159 -20.54 -4.14 -28.29
N ALA A 160 -20.49 -3.61 -27.07
CA ALA A 160 -20.54 -2.16 -26.80
C ALA A 160 -19.41 -1.41 -27.54
N ALA A 161 -18.20 -1.95 -27.52
CA ALA A 161 -17.07 -1.40 -28.28
C ALA A 161 -17.30 -1.44 -29.79
N THR A 162 -17.87 -2.54 -30.31
CA THR A 162 -18.14 -2.74 -31.74
C THR A 162 -19.17 -1.74 -32.28
N VAL A 163 -20.16 -1.38 -31.48
CA VAL A 163 -21.18 -0.37 -31.86
C VAL A 163 -20.78 1.06 -31.51
N HIS A 164 -19.57 1.26 -30.96
CA HIS A 164 -19.01 2.54 -30.55
C HIS A 164 -19.79 3.26 -29.44
N ASP A 165 -20.54 2.52 -28.62
CA ASP A 165 -21.17 3.07 -27.42
C ASP A 165 -20.14 3.15 -26.29
N ARG A 166 -19.55 4.34 -26.13
CA ARG A 166 -18.53 4.60 -25.08
C ARG A 166 -19.13 4.58 -23.67
N PHE A 167 -20.41 4.91 -23.52
CA PHE A 167 -21.04 4.95 -22.21
C PHE A 167 -21.31 3.52 -21.74
N GLU A 168 -21.91 2.68 -22.59
CA GLU A 168 -22.12 1.26 -22.33
C GLU A 168 -20.78 0.56 -22.08
N LEU A 169 -19.79 0.77 -22.95
CA LEU A 169 -18.45 0.19 -22.79
C LEU A 169 -17.79 0.52 -21.46
N THR A 170 -18.03 1.71 -20.89
CA THR A 170 -17.46 2.09 -19.58
C THR A 170 -18.15 1.36 -18.43
N ASN A 171 -19.42 0.96 -18.58
CA ASN A 171 -20.17 0.25 -17.55
C ASN A 171 -19.93 -1.28 -17.61
N GLU A 172 -19.72 -1.83 -18.80
CA GLU A 172 -19.49 -3.27 -19.02
C GLU A 172 -18.02 -3.71 -18.76
N ALA A 173 -17.09 -2.78 -18.53
CA ALA A 173 -15.66 -3.05 -18.34
C ALA A 173 -15.21 -2.85 -16.88
#